data_AF-A0A959ZEA5-F1
#
_entry.id   AF-A0A959ZEA5-F1
#
_cell.length_a   1.000
_cell.length_b   1.000
_cell.length_c   1.000
_cell.angle_alpha   90.00
_cell.angle_beta   90.00
_cell.angle_gamma   90.00
#
_symmetry.space_group_name_H-M   'P 1'
#
loop_
_entity.id
_entity.type
_entity.pdbx_description
1 polymer ?
#
loop_
_entity_poly.entity_id
_entity_poly.type
_entity_poly.pdbx_seq_one_letter_code
_entity_poly.pdbx_strand_id
1 'polypeptide(L)' 'PSIQVKNVPEEVHRALQERARASGQSLQEFLQGELRRIADRATLDQIFKEAQREGGTFTFDEVIEAIHAERKGD' A
#
# COMPACT_ATOMS: atom_id res chain seq x y z
N PRO A 1 4.22 -1.17 18.75
CA PRO A 1 5.52 -1.87 18.56
C PRO A 1 6.56 -0.87 18.06
N SER A 2 7.85 -1.07 18.32
CA SER A 2 8.93 -0.20 17.84
C SER A 2 9.86 -0.95 16.90
N ILE A 3 10.41 -0.25 15.90
CA ILE A 3 11.37 -0.78 14.93
C ILE A 3 12.60 0.12 14.97
N GLN A 4 13.78 -0.47 15.01
CA GLN A 4 15.06 0.23 14.90
C GLN A 4 15.75 -0.22 13.61
N VAL A 5 16.07 0.76 12.74
CA VAL A 5 16.85 0.52 11.52
C VAL A 5 18.29 0.95 11.81
N LYS A 6 19.22 0.00 11.78
CA LYS A 6 20.65 0.24 12.03
C LYS A 6 21.39 0.47 10.72
N ASN A 7 22.53 1.15 10.81
CA ASN A 7 23.45 1.37 9.68
C ASN A 7 22.80 2.07 8.49
N VAL A 8 21.89 3.02 8.74
CA VAL A 8 21.34 3.89 7.69
C VAL A 8 22.47 4.81 7.22
N PRO A 9 22.80 4.85 5.92
CA PRO A 9 23.78 5.80 5.41
C PRO A 9 23.36 7.24 5.72
N GLU A 10 24.33 8.10 6.04
CA GLU A 10 24.06 9.47 6.49
C GLU A 10 23.28 10.26 5.43
N GLU A 11 23.62 10.08 4.16
CA GLU A 11 22.94 10.71 3.03
C GLU A 11 21.46 10.32 2.94
N VAL A 12 21.13 9.07 3.27
CA VAL A 12 19.74 8.58 3.29
C VAL A 12 18.99 9.19 4.47
N HIS A 13 19.60 9.20 5.65
CA HIS A 13 19.02 9.80 6.83
C HIS A 13 18.72 11.30 6.62
N ARG A 14 19.67 12.05 6.03
CA ARG A 14 19.51 13.46 5.67
C ARG A 14 18.36 13.69 4.69
N ALA A 15 18.30 12.91 3.61
CA ALA A 15 17.24 13.04 2.62
C ALA A 15 15.85 12.77 3.21
N LEU A 16 15.73 11.76 4.08
CA LEU A 16 14.46 11.45 4.77
C LEU A 16 14.06 12.56 5.74
N GLN A 17 15.02 13.12 6.46
CA GLN A 17 14.77 14.23 7.38
C GLN A 17 14.30 15.50 6.64
N GLU A 18 14.89 15.80 5.48
CA GLU A 18 14.47 16.93 4.63
C GLU A 18 13.06 16.73 4.09
N ARG A 19 12.71 15.52 3.63
CA ARG A 19 11.34 15.20 3.18
C ARG A 19 10.30 15.31 4.30
N ALA A 20 10.65 14.84 5.51
CA ALA A 20 9.79 14.97 6.68
C ALA A 20 9.51 16.45 7.00
N ARG A 21 10.56 17.29 7.04
CA ARG A 21 10.43 18.73 7.25
C ARG A 21 9.59 19.40 6.16
N ALA A 22 9.81 19.06 4.89
CA ALA A 22 9.04 19.60 3.77
C ALA A 22 7.54 19.24 3.86
N SER A 23 7.22 18.11 4.50
CA SER A 23 5.85 17.65 4.72
C SER A 23 5.24 18.17 6.04
N GLY A 24 5.99 18.99 6.82
CA GLY A 24 5.55 19.47 8.13
C GLY A 24 5.46 18.39 9.20
N GLN A 25 6.16 17.26 9.01
CA GLN A 25 6.11 16.09 9.88
C GLN A 25 7.42 15.91 10.63
N SER A 26 7.37 15.31 11.82
CA SER A 26 8.57 14.73 12.42
C SER A 26 9.07 13.57 11.56
N LEU A 27 10.38 13.27 11.63
CA LEU A 27 10.95 12.14 10.91
C LEU A 27 10.26 10.81 11.28
N GLN A 28 9.86 10.65 12.54
CA GLN A 28 9.17 9.46 13.01
C GLN A 28 7.77 9.31 12.39
N GLU A 29 6.99 10.38 12.31
CA GLU A 29 5.66 10.36 11.68
C GLU A 29 5.76 10.10 10.18
N PHE A 30 6.70 10.76 9.50
CA PHE A 30 6.97 10.54 8.08
C PHE A 30 7.29 9.07 7.81
N LEU A 31 8.23 8.49 8.56
CA LEU A 31 8.62 7.08 8.39
C LEU A 31 7.49 6.10 8.73
N GLN A 32 6.62 6.40 9.69
CA GLN A 32 5.43 5.58 9.95
C GLN A 32 4.49 5.54 8.74
N GLY A 33 4.28 6.68 8.09
CA GLY A 33 3.49 6.77 6.86
C GLY A 33 4.11 5.97 5.72
N GLU A 34 5.42 6.07 5.54
CA GLU A 34 6.16 5.27 4.55
C GLU A 34 6.06 3.77 4.84
N LEU A 35 6.25 3.34 6.09
CA LEU A 35 6.15 1.94 6.50
C LEU A 35 4.75 1.38 6.28
N ARG A 36 3.70 2.16 6.57
CA ARG A 36 2.32 1.77 6.26
C ARG A 36 2.13 1.59 4.76
N ARG A 37 2.60 2.54 3.93
CA ARG A 37 2.52 2.41 2.46
C ARG A 37 3.27 1.20 1.92
N ILE A 38 4.39 0.82 2.54
CA ILE A 38 5.12 -0.41 2.19
C ILE A 38 4.30 -1.64 2.56
N ALA A 39 3.73 -1.69 3.77
CA ALA A 39 2.89 -2.80 4.21
C ALA A 39 1.62 -2.96 3.35
N ASP A 40 0.99 -1.84 2.98
CA ASP A 40 -0.22 -1.81 2.14
C ASP A 40 0.08 -2.16 0.68
N ARG A 41 1.32 -1.99 0.20
CA ARG A 41 1.73 -2.48 -1.13
C ARG A 41 2.01 -3.98 -1.15
N ALA A 42 2.57 -4.52 -0.07
CA ALA A 42 2.83 -5.96 0.03
C ALA A 42 1.55 -6.79 -0.11
N THR A 43 0.40 -6.23 0.25
CA THR A 43 -0.91 -6.85 0.04
C THR A 43 -1.43 -6.77 -1.38
N LEU A 44 -1.20 -5.72 -2.17
CA LEU A 44 -1.71 -5.67 -3.55
C LEU A 44 -1.04 -6.70 -4.46
N ASP A 45 0.29 -6.81 -4.43
CA ASP A 45 1.01 -7.81 -5.22
C ASP A 45 0.65 -9.24 -4.77
N GLN A 46 0.39 -9.45 -3.47
CA GLN A 46 -0.11 -10.71 -2.94
C GLN A 46 -1.56 -10.97 -3.39
N ILE A 47 -2.45 -9.98 -3.33
CA ILE A 47 -3.84 -10.07 -3.77
C ILE A 47 -3.91 -10.37 -5.28
N PHE A 48 -3.09 -9.72 -6.11
CA PHE A 48 -3.04 -10.03 -7.54
C PHE A 48 -2.48 -11.43 -7.81
N LYS A 49 -1.50 -11.86 -7.01
CA LYS A 49 -0.92 -13.21 -7.12
C LYS A 49 -1.89 -14.30 -6.61
N GLU A 50 -2.67 -14.01 -5.59
CA GLU A 50 -3.76 -14.86 -5.08
C GLU A 50 -4.92 -14.88 -6.07
N ALA A 51 -5.35 -13.74 -6.60
CA ALA A 51 -6.36 -13.64 -7.65
C ALA A 51 -5.93 -14.36 -8.96
N GLN A 52 -4.64 -14.39 -9.29
CA GLN A 52 -4.15 -15.23 -10.39
C GLN A 52 -4.16 -16.73 -10.05
N ARG A 53 -4.01 -17.11 -8.78
CA ARG A 53 -4.07 -18.52 -8.33
C ARG A 53 -5.50 -19.01 -8.15
N GLU A 54 -6.42 -18.15 -7.76
CA GLU A 54 -7.82 -18.45 -7.44
C GLU A 54 -8.81 -18.00 -8.53
N GLY A 55 -8.38 -17.15 -9.46
CA GLY A 55 -9.24 -16.54 -10.47
C GLY A 55 -9.63 -17.51 -11.56
N GLY A 56 -10.89 -17.93 -11.53
CA GLY A 56 -11.61 -18.28 -12.76
C GLY A 56 -11.55 -17.10 -13.73
N THR A 57 -11.47 -17.39 -15.02
CA THR A 57 -11.54 -16.38 -16.08
C THR A 57 -12.94 -15.77 -16.06
N PHE A 58 -13.07 -14.60 -15.45
CA PHE A 58 -14.26 -13.76 -15.60
C PHE A 58 -14.03 -12.77 -16.73
N THR A 59 -15.02 -12.64 -17.58
CA THR A 59 -15.13 -11.61 -18.61
C THR A 59 -15.55 -10.29 -17.98
N PHE A 60 -15.27 -9.20 -18.68
CA PHE A 60 -15.64 -7.86 -18.24
C PHE A 60 -17.17 -7.71 -18.09
N ASP A 61 -17.93 -8.42 -18.92
CA ASP A 61 -19.39 -8.43 -18.89
C ASP A 61 -19.94 -9.08 -17.61
N GLU A 62 -19.33 -10.17 -17.14
CA GLU A 62 -19.72 -10.84 -15.89
C GLU A 62 -19.49 -9.96 -14.66
N VAL A 63 -18.40 -9.17 -14.66
CA VAL A 63 -18.12 -8.20 -13.59
C VAL A 63 -19.14 -7.06 -13.61
N ILE A 64 -19.49 -6.55 -14.79
CA ILE A 64 -20.50 -5.48 -14.94
C ILE A 64 -21.89 -5.96 -14.49
N GLU A 65 -22.28 -7.19 -14.85
CA GLU A 65 -23.54 -7.76 -14.39
C GLU A 65 -23.59 -7.93 -12.88
N ALA A 66 -22.52 -8.41 -12.24
CA ALA A 66 -22.44 -8.54 -10.79
C ALA A 66 -22.65 -7.19 -10.08
N ILE A 67 -22.01 -6.13 -10.56
CA ILE A 67 -22.15 -4.77 -10.00
C ILE A 67 -23.58 -4.23 -10.21
N HIS A 68 -24.21 -4.50 -11.36
CA HIS A 68 -25.59 -4.08 -11.61
C HIS A 68 -26.61 -4.87 -10.79
N ALA A 69 -26.37 -6.16 -10.54
CA ALA A 69 -27.23 -6.98 -9.70
C ALA A 69 -27.25 -6.50 -8.25
N GLU A 70 -26.10 -6.06 -7.72
CA GLU A 70 -25.99 -5.52 -6.36
C GLU A 70 -26.77 -4.20 -6.19
N ARG A 71 -26.83 -3.35 -7.24
CA ARG A 71 -27.57 -2.09 -7.23
C ARG A 71 -29.09 -2.22 -7.44
N LYS A 72 -29.57 -3.36 -7.91
CA LYS A 72 -31.01 -3.64 -8.08
C LYS A 72 -31.64 -4.30 -6.83
N GLY A 73 -30.83 -4.60 -5.81
CA GLY A 73 -31.23 -5.27 -4.59
C GLY A 73 -31.56 -4.36 -3.40
N ASP A 74 -31.65 -3.04 -3.61
CA ASP A 74 -32.05 -2.04 -2.60
C ASP A 74 -33.29 -1.24 -3.09
#